data_AF-A0A034WNY7-F1
#
_entry.id   AF-A0A034WNY7-F1
#
_cell.length_a   1.000
_cell.length_b   1.000
_cell.length_c   1.000
_cell.angle_alpha   90.00
_cell.angle_beta   90.00
_cell.angle_gamma   90.00
#
_symmetry.space_group_name_H-M   'P 1'
#
loop_
_entity.id
_entity.type
_entity.pdbx_description
1 polymer ?
#
loop_
_entity_poly.entity_id
_entity_poly.type
_entity_poly.pdbx_seq_one_letter_code
_entity_poly.pdbx_strand_id
1 'polypeptide(L)'
;MERNVLHSSILSGAFSIIFQVLCRILTFAINAFIVRNVGRDVLGIMNVRLLLLESTLLFLSREAFNRAGLSATTQQRSKCSWAQLINQMWLTAPTCIVISIPCVYTWLHLLSPVEEQYKVQYQFGCYAMALSCIVELCAEAPSFVTQVFCFVRVRIVLNTLHILVRSAVFLWIVINDKNVAINAFAIAQLMSTATIIFGNYGFFYFYIRRLNQHKEQSD
;
A
#
# COMPACT_ATOMS: atom_id res chain seq x y z
N MET A 1 35.69 15.03 -1.50
CA MET A 1 35.10 14.04 -2.43
C MET A 1 33.68 14.47 -2.77
N GLU A 2 33.51 15.30 -3.79
CA GLU A 2 32.19 15.52 -4.41
C GLU A 2 31.80 14.23 -5.14
N ARG A 3 31.21 13.28 -4.39
CA ARG A 3 30.50 12.16 -5.01
C ARG A 3 29.45 12.77 -5.92
N ASN A 4 29.42 12.38 -7.19
CA ASN A 4 28.41 12.75 -8.19
C ASN A 4 26.99 12.37 -7.71
N VAL A 5 26.45 13.17 -6.79
CA VAL A 5 25.10 13.04 -6.21
C VAL A 5 24.05 13.13 -7.32
N LEU A 6 24.33 13.94 -8.35
CA LEU A 6 23.51 14.04 -9.54
C LEU A 6 23.45 12.70 -10.29
N HIS A 7 24.60 12.11 -10.61
CA HIS A 7 24.66 10.81 -11.31
C HIS A 7 23.99 9.69 -10.51
N SER A 8 24.23 9.62 -9.20
CA SER A 8 23.62 8.60 -8.34
C SER A 8 22.09 8.78 -8.19
N SER A 9 21.62 10.04 -8.16
CA SER A 9 20.20 10.37 -8.10
C SER A 9 19.50 10.08 -9.42
N ILE A 10 20.10 10.47 -10.55
CA ILE A 10 19.59 10.17 -11.90
C ILE A 10 19.51 8.66 -12.11
N LEU A 11 20.57 7.92 -11.76
CA LEU A 11 20.58 6.47 -11.89
C LEU A 11 19.48 5.82 -11.05
N SER A 12 19.34 6.22 -9.78
CA SER A 12 18.30 5.68 -8.89
C SER A 12 16.88 6.05 -9.36
N GLY A 13 16.69 7.26 -9.89
CA GLY A 13 15.43 7.71 -10.49
C GLY A 13 15.09 6.93 -11.76
N ALA A 14 16.05 6.73 -12.66
CA ALA A 14 15.88 5.94 -13.88
C ALA A 14 15.49 4.49 -13.57
N PHE A 15 16.15 3.85 -12.59
CA PHE A 15 15.77 2.52 -12.12
C PHE A 15 14.32 2.47 -11.60
N SER A 16 13.90 3.48 -10.82
CA SER A 16 12.50 3.58 -10.35
C SER A 16 11.51 3.63 -11.51
N ILE A 17 11.79 4.45 -12.52
CA ILE A 17 10.92 4.62 -13.68
C ILE A 17 10.79 3.30 -14.44
N ILE A 18 11.92 2.62 -14.70
CA ILE A 18 11.93 1.34 -15.42
C ILE A 18 11.10 0.29 -14.67
N PHE A 19 11.30 0.14 -13.36
CA PHE A 19 10.52 -0.81 -12.55
C PHE A 19 9.03 -0.48 -12.53
N GLN A 20 8.67 0.80 -12.44
CA GLN A 20 7.27 1.22 -12.50
C GLN A 20 6.64 0.91 -13.86
N VAL A 21 7.34 1.18 -14.96
CA VAL A 21 6.86 0.86 -16.32
C VAL A 21 6.67 -0.66 -16.47
N LEU A 22 7.65 -1.46 -16.02
CA LEU A 22 7.53 -2.92 -16.04
C LEU A 22 6.31 -3.41 -15.25
N CYS A 23 6.10 -2.86 -14.05
CA CYS A 23 4.93 -3.17 -13.24
C CYS A 23 3.61 -2.79 -13.94
N ARG A 24 3.58 -1.67 -14.66
CA ARG A 24 2.39 -1.25 -15.43
C ARG A 24 2.08 -2.21 -16.57
N ILE A 25 3.09 -2.68 -17.29
CA ILE A 25 2.94 -3.70 -18.35
C ILE A 25 2.42 -5.01 -17.74
N LEU A 26 2.96 -5.42 -16.59
CA LEU A 26 2.51 -6.60 -15.86
C LEU A 26 1.04 -6.49 -15.46
N THR A 27 0.63 -5.38 -14.82
CA THR A 27 -0.77 -5.15 -14.43
C THR A 27 -1.70 -5.15 -15.64
N PHE A 28 -1.28 -4.55 -16.76
CA PHE A 28 -2.04 -4.58 -18.00
C PHE A 28 -2.24 -6.00 -18.52
N ALA A 29 -1.17 -6.81 -18.56
CA ALA A 29 -1.24 -8.20 -19.00
C ALA A 29 -2.17 -9.04 -18.10
N ILE A 30 -2.11 -8.83 -16.78
CA ILE A 30 -2.99 -9.49 -15.81
C ILE A 30 -4.45 -9.11 -16.08
N ASN A 31 -4.75 -7.82 -16.23
CA ASN A 31 -6.12 -7.37 -16.53
C ASN A 31 -6.64 -7.98 -17.85
N ALA A 32 -5.81 -8.02 -18.89
CA ALA A 32 -6.17 -8.66 -20.16
C ALA A 32 -6.43 -10.17 -20.00
N PHE A 33 -5.60 -10.85 -19.21
CA PHE A 33 -5.78 -12.26 -18.88
C PHE A 33 -7.11 -12.52 -18.16
N ILE A 34 -7.49 -11.68 -17.20
CA ILE A 34 -8.74 -11.80 -16.43
C ILE A 34 -9.96 -11.59 -17.32
N VAL A 35 -9.96 -10.57 -18.18
CA VAL A 35 -11.07 -10.34 -19.13
C VAL A 35 -11.30 -11.57 -20.00
N ARG A 36 -10.22 -12.21 -20.47
CA ARG A 36 -10.30 -13.35 -21.37
C ARG A 36 -10.66 -14.66 -20.68
N ASN A 37 -10.23 -14.89 -19.44
CA ASN A 37 -10.36 -16.18 -18.77
C ASN A 37 -11.44 -16.25 -17.69
N VAL A 38 -11.73 -15.14 -17.02
CA VAL A 38 -12.67 -15.07 -15.89
C VAL A 38 -13.93 -14.31 -16.29
N GLY A 39 -13.78 -13.23 -17.04
CA GLY A 39 -14.88 -12.43 -17.55
C GLY A 39 -14.86 -10.99 -17.05
N ARG A 40 -15.74 -10.17 -17.63
CA ARG A 40 -15.80 -8.72 -17.40
C ARG A 40 -16.46 -8.37 -16.06
N ASP A 41 -17.43 -9.16 -15.61
CA ASP A 41 -18.19 -8.87 -14.39
C ASP A 41 -17.31 -8.99 -13.15
N VAL A 42 -16.49 -10.05 -13.07
CA VAL A 42 -15.52 -10.24 -11.98
C VAL A 42 -14.46 -9.13 -11.97
N LEU A 43 -13.95 -8.74 -13.14
CA LEU A 43 -13.03 -7.60 -13.25
C LEU A 43 -13.70 -6.30 -12.74
N GLY A 44 -14.97 -6.09 -13.08
CA GLY A 44 -15.76 -4.96 -12.60
C GLY A 44 -15.89 -4.96 -11.07
N ILE A 45 -16.20 -6.11 -10.46
CA ILE A 45 -16.28 -6.24 -9.00
C ILE A 45 -14.93 -5.91 -8.34
N MET A 46 -13.83 -6.45 -8.87
CA MET A 46 -12.49 -6.19 -8.32
C MET A 46 -12.07 -4.73 -8.47
N ASN A 47 -12.09 -4.17 -9.68
CA ASN A 47 -11.50 -2.85 -9.96
C ASN A 47 -12.45 -1.68 -9.68
N VAL A 48 -13.75 -1.84 -9.88
CA VAL A 48 -14.72 -0.74 -9.69
C VAL A 48 -15.25 -0.72 -8.27
N ARG A 49 -15.35 -1.88 -7.60
CA ARG A 49 -15.89 -1.93 -6.22
C ARG A 49 -14.80 -2.09 -5.17
N LEU A 50 -14.03 -3.18 -5.21
CA LEU A 50 -13.06 -3.50 -4.16
C LEU A 50 -11.86 -2.54 -4.16
N LEU A 51 -11.29 -2.24 -5.33
CA LEU A 51 -10.20 -1.28 -5.46
C LEU A 51 -10.66 0.15 -5.17
N LEU A 52 -11.92 0.49 -5.47
CA LEU A 52 -12.52 1.77 -5.09
C LEU A 52 -12.66 1.89 -3.57
N LEU A 53 -13.09 0.81 -2.89
CA LEU A 53 -13.13 0.76 -1.43
C LEU A 53 -11.73 0.97 -0.84
N GLU A 54 -10.74 0.21 -1.31
CA GLU A 54 -9.32 0.34 -0.92
C GLU A 54 -8.84 1.79 -1.07
N SER A 55 -9.02 2.37 -2.26
CA SER A 55 -8.59 3.74 -2.55
C SER A 55 -9.30 4.77 -1.68
N THR A 56 -10.61 4.58 -1.42
CA THR A 56 -11.40 5.49 -0.58
C THR A 56 -10.93 5.46 0.87
N LEU A 57 -10.72 4.26 1.43
CA LEU A 57 -10.24 4.09 2.80
C LEU A 57 -8.86 4.71 3.00
N LEU A 58 -7.91 4.38 2.11
CA LEU A 58 -6.56 4.91 2.18
C LEU A 58 -6.54 6.42 1.96
N PHE A 59 -7.27 6.93 0.97
CA PHE A 59 -7.32 8.38 0.70
C PHE A 59 -7.88 9.16 1.89
N LEU A 60 -9.06 8.75 2.40
CA LEU A 60 -9.71 9.48 3.49
C LEU A 60 -8.88 9.42 4.78
N SER A 61 -8.21 8.30 5.03
CA SER A 61 -7.42 8.09 6.25
C SER A 61 -6.00 8.65 6.19
N ARG A 62 -5.37 8.75 5.01
CA ARG A 62 -3.96 9.16 4.86
C ARG A 62 -3.84 10.64 4.48
N GLU A 63 -4.64 11.07 3.50
CA GLU A 63 -4.49 12.41 2.91
C GLU A 63 -4.89 13.53 3.88
N ALA A 64 -5.88 13.27 4.73
CA ALA A 64 -6.30 14.23 5.77
C ALA A 64 -5.14 14.60 6.71
N PHE A 65 -4.33 13.61 7.14
CA PHE A 65 -3.19 13.85 8.02
C PHE A 65 -1.99 14.43 7.28
N ASN A 66 -1.70 13.95 6.06
CA ASN A 66 -0.62 14.50 5.25
C ASN A 66 -0.82 16.00 4.97
N ARG A 67 -2.05 16.40 4.61
CA ARG A 67 -2.39 17.81 4.39
C ARG A 67 -2.29 18.62 5.68
N ALA A 68 -2.81 18.10 6.80
CA ALA A 68 -2.72 18.79 8.09
C ALA A 68 -1.25 19.03 8.52
N GLY A 69 -0.35 18.06 8.28
CA GLY A 69 1.08 18.20 8.57
C GLY A 69 1.78 19.25 7.69
N LEU A 70 1.42 19.32 6.40
CA LEU A 70 1.97 20.32 5.48
C LEU A 70 1.50 21.74 5.83
N SER A 71 0.21 21.93 6.12
CA SER A 71 -0.33 23.23 6.54
C SER A 71 0.32 23.78 7.80
N ALA A 72 0.67 22.90 8.76
CA ALA A 72 1.40 23.30 9.97
C ALA A 72 2.82 23.81 9.68
N THR A 73 3.46 23.30 8.62
CA THR A 73 4.80 23.73 8.18
C THR A 73 4.76 25.06 7.44
N THR A 74 3.73 25.31 6.62
CA THR A 74 3.56 26.55 5.85
C THR A 74 3.20 27.76 6.72
N GLN A 75 2.51 27.55 7.85
CA GLN A 75 1.98 28.65 8.67
C GLN A 75 3.00 29.31 9.63
N GLN A 76 4.32 29.16 9.41
CA GLN A 76 5.37 29.83 10.20
C GLN A 76 5.22 29.64 11.73
N ARG A 77 4.61 28.53 12.19
CA ARG A 77 4.53 28.21 13.61
C ARG A 77 5.87 27.58 13.99
N SER A 78 6.72 28.37 14.63
CA SER A 78 8.19 28.22 14.71
C SER A 78 8.79 26.92 15.28
N LYS A 79 8.05 25.82 15.50
CA LYS A 79 8.59 24.61 16.17
C LYS A 79 7.86 23.29 15.81
N CYS A 80 7.49 23.02 14.56
CA CYS A 80 7.02 21.66 14.24
C CYS A 80 8.24 20.71 14.21
N SER A 81 8.36 19.86 15.22
CA SER A 81 9.43 18.86 15.30
C SER A 81 9.07 17.66 14.43
N TRP A 82 10.05 17.05 13.76
CA TRP A 82 9.87 15.79 13.00
C TRP A 82 9.18 14.69 13.82
N ALA A 83 9.42 14.65 15.14
CA ALA A 83 8.75 13.72 16.04
C ALA A 83 7.23 13.94 16.13
N GLN A 84 6.76 15.18 16.07
CA GLN A 84 5.33 15.50 16.08
C GLN A 84 4.65 15.05 14.79
N LEU A 85 5.31 15.26 13.63
CA LEU A 85 4.81 14.78 12.34
C LEU A 85 4.72 13.25 12.30
N ILE A 86 5.73 12.55 12.82
CA ILE A 86 5.72 11.08 12.90
C ILE A 86 4.59 10.61 13.84
N ASN A 87 4.42 11.23 15.01
CA ASN A 87 3.33 10.89 15.94
C ASN A 87 1.95 11.11 15.31
N GLN A 88 1.80 12.13 14.46
CA GLN A 88 0.56 12.35 13.71
C GLN A 88 0.28 11.25 12.69
N MET A 89 1.31 10.68 12.03
CA MET A 89 1.11 9.58 11.07
C MET A 89 0.57 8.32 11.74
N TRP A 90 0.86 8.08 13.03
CA TRP A 90 0.30 6.96 13.78
C TRP A 90 -1.22 7.04 13.95
N LEU A 91 -1.82 8.23 13.85
CA LEU A 91 -3.27 8.42 13.93
C LEU A 91 -4.00 7.99 12.65
N THR A 92 -3.28 7.74 11.55
CA THR A 92 -3.89 7.28 10.28
C THR A 92 -4.54 5.89 10.43
N ALA A 93 -3.88 4.98 11.14
CA ALA A 93 -4.38 3.62 11.37
C ALA A 93 -5.69 3.56 12.19
N PRO A 94 -5.80 4.16 13.40
CA PRO A 94 -7.07 4.16 14.14
C PRO A 94 -8.17 4.91 13.40
N THR A 95 -7.83 5.96 12.66
CA THR A 95 -8.81 6.69 11.82
C THR A 95 -9.36 5.79 10.72
N CYS A 96 -8.53 4.95 10.10
CA CYS A 96 -8.99 3.97 9.12
C CYS A 96 -9.94 2.94 9.71
N ILE A 97 -9.70 2.48 10.95
CA ILE A 97 -10.62 1.57 11.64
C ILE A 97 -12.00 2.22 11.75
N VAL A 98 -12.07 3.47 12.20
CA VAL A 98 -13.34 4.20 12.36
C VAL A 98 -14.04 4.41 11.02
N ILE A 99 -13.30 4.81 9.98
CA ILE A 99 -13.84 5.04 8.63
C ILE A 99 -14.26 3.73 7.95
N SER A 100 -13.59 2.62 8.23
CA SER A 100 -13.87 1.33 7.60
C SER A 100 -15.28 0.83 7.88
N ILE A 101 -15.82 1.11 9.07
CA ILE A 101 -17.17 0.68 9.48
C ILE A 101 -18.26 1.23 8.55
N PRO A 102 -18.45 2.57 8.41
CA PRO A 102 -19.45 3.13 7.51
C PRO A 102 -19.16 2.83 6.03
N CYS A 103 -17.88 2.80 5.62
CA CYS A 103 -17.52 2.49 4.23
C CYS A 103 -17.89 1.05 3.86
N VAL A 104 -17.52 0.05 4.67
CA VAL A 104 -17.89 -1.35 4.40
C VAL A 104 -19.41 -1.52 4.44
N TYR A 105 -20.09 -0.89 5.40
CA TYR A 105 -21.55 -0.92 5.46
C TYR A 105 -22.18 -0.40 4.16
N THR A 106 -21.68 0.73 3.66
CA THR A 106 -22.15 1.36 2.41
C THR A 106 -21.92 0.45 1.20
N TRP A 107 -20.76 -0.19 1.11
CA TRP A 107 -20.42 -1.10 0.00
C TRP A 107 -21.24 -2.39 -0.01
N LEU A 108 -21.71 -2.84 1.16
CA LEU A 108 -22.49 -4.06 1.30
C LEU A 108 -24.00 -3.85 1.10
N HIS A 109 -24.54 -2.71 1.58
CA HIS A 109 -26.00 -2.51 1.63
C HIS A 109 -26.51 -1.40 0.73
N LEU A 110 -25.70 -0.38 0.45
CA LEU A 110 -26.13 0.82 -0.29
C LEU A 110 -25.81 0.74 -1.79
N LEU A 111 -24.76 0.00 -2.15
CA LEU A 111 -24.33 -0.17 -3.53
C LEU A 111 -25.21 -1.19 -4.26
N SER A 112 -25.34 -1.04 -5.59
CA SER A 112 -26.14 -1.91 -6.44
C SER A 112 -25.86 -3.40 -6.16
N PRO A 113 -26.89 -4.25 -6.03
CA PRO A 113 -26.69 -5.65 -5.66
C PRO A 113 -25.74 -6.36 -6.64
N VAL A 114 -24.85 -7.18 -6.10
CA VAL A 114 -24.03 -8.12 -6.88
C VAL A 114 -24.88 -9.35 -7.18
N GLU A 115 -24.66 -9.97 -8.34
CA GLU A 115 -25.23 -11.27 -8.65
C GLU A 115 -24.99 -12.28 -7.53
N GLU A 116 -26.00 -13.11 -7.26
CA GLU A 116 -26.06 -14.00 -6.09
C GLU A 116 -24.87 -14.97 -6.03
N GLN A 117 -24.38 -15.42 -7.20
CA GLN A 117 -23.21 -16.29 -7.33
C GLN A 117 -21.91 -15.70 -6.74
N TYR A 118 -21.75 -14.37 -6.75
CA TYR A 118 -20.53 -13.71 -6.26
C TYR A 118 -20.71 -13.06 -4.88
N LYS A 119 -21.92 -13.08 -4.32
CA LYS A 119 -22.28 -12.36 -3.09
C LYS A 119 -21.38 -12.73 -1.90
N VAL A 120 -21.14 -14.04 -1.70
CA VAL A 120 -20.30 -14.54 -0.59
C VAL A 120 -18.85 -14.10 -0.75
N GLN A 121 -18.31 -14.22 -1.97
CA GLN A 121 -16.93 -13.81 -2.26
C GLN A 121 -16.75 -12.29 -2.12
N TYR A 122 -17.76 -11.53 -2.55
CA TYR A 122 -17.76 -10.08 -2.43
C TYR A 122 -17.79 -9.62 -0.97
N GLN A 123 -18.62 -10.24 -0.13
CA GLN A 123 -18.67 -9.96 1.32
C GLN A 123 -17.31 -10.19 1.98
N PHE A 124 -16.70 -11.36 1.72
CA PHE A 124 -15.34 -11.65 2.19
C PHE A 124 -14.34 -10.60 1.67
N GLY A 125 -14.41 -10.26 0.38
CA GLY A 125 -13.57 -9.26 -0.25
C GLY A 125 -13.65 -7.89 0.44
N CYS A 126 -14.85 -7.40 0.78
CA CYS A 126 -15.01 -6.12 1.46
C CYS A 126 -14.30 -6.10 2.83
N TYR A 127 -14.49 -7.14 3.65
CA TYR A 127 -13.83 -7.23 4.96
C TYR A 127 -12.31 -7.37 4.84
N ALA A 128 -11.84 -8.22 3.92
CA ALA A 128 -10.43 -8.43 3.67
C ALA A 128 -9.74 -7.17 3.12
N MET A 129 -10.38 -6.42 2.22
CA MET A 129 -9.83 -5.14 1.73
C MET A 129 -9.77 -4.10 2.85
N ALA A 130 -10.80 -3.99 3.69
CA ALA A 130 -10.77 -3.09 4.85
C ALA A 130 -9.63 -3.44 5.82
N LEU A 131 -9.47 -4.73 6.14
CA LEU A 131 -8.36 -5.21 6.97
C LEU A 131 -7.00 -4.88 6.32
N SER A 132 -6.86 -5.10 5.02
CA SER A 132 -5.62 -4.79 4.30
C SER A 132 -5.25 -3.31 4.37
N CYS A 133 -6.24 -2.40 4.33
CA CYS A 133 -6.01 -0.96 4.45
C CYS A 133 -5.53 -0.58 5.85
N ILE A 134 -6.13 -1.17 6.89
CA ILE A 134 -5.71 -0.94 8.29
C ILE A 134 -4.26 -1.40 8.47
N VAL A 135 -3.95 -2.61 7.98
CA VAL A 135 -2.60 -3.19 7.96
C VAL A 135 -1.64 -2.26 7.21
N GLU A 136 -1.97 -1.82 6.00
CA GLU A 136 -1.10 -0.92 5.23
C GLU A 136 -0.81 0.39 5.98
N LEU A 137 -1.80 0.99 6.62
CA LEU A 137 -1.63 2.25 7.36
C LEU A 137 -0.79 2.09 8.64
N CYS A 138 -0.69 0.89 9.21
CA CYS A 138 0.29 0.62 10.26
C CYS A 138 1.74 0.75 9.76
N ALA A 139 1.99 0.63 8.45
CA ALA A 139 3.31 0.87 7.84
C ALA A 139 3.52 2.33 7.42
N GLU A 140 2.53 3.21 7.58
CA GLU A 140 2.58 4.59 7.10
C GLU A 140 3.66 5.40 7.81
N ALA A 141 3.70 5.35 9.14
CA ALA A 141 4.68 6.10 9.92
C ALA A 141 6.14 5.69 9.58
N PRO A 142 6.51 4.39 9.55
CA PRO A 142 7.81 3.96 9.04
C PRO A 142 8.09 4.38 7.58
N SER A 143 7.09 4.31 6.70
CA SER A 143 7.23 4.70 5.29
C SER A 143 7.49 6.20 5.15
N PHE A 144 6.84 7.02 5.99
CA PHE A 144 7.07 8.46 6.08
C PHE A 144 8.50 8.76 6.57
N VAL A 145 8.98 8.04 7.60
CA VAL A 145 10.37 8.17 8.06
C VAL A 145 11.36 7.83 6.94
N THR A 146 11.12 6.75 6.19
CA THR A 146 11.91 6.36 5.01
C THR A 146 11.96 7.48 3.97
N GLN A 147 10.86 8.21 3.78
CA GLN A 147 10.78 9.36 2.89
C GLN A 147 11.56 10.56 3.41
N VAL A 148 11.43 10.90 4.69
CA VAL A 148 12.14 12.04 5.32
C VAL A 148 13.66 11.84 5.29
N PHE A 149 14.15 10.62 5.49
CA PHE A 149 15.57 10.28 5.42
C PHE A 149 16.07 9.99 3.99
N CYS A 150 15.25 10.23 2.96
CA CYS A 150 15.61 10.03 1.55
C CYS A 150 16.12 8.61 1.22
N PHE A 151 15.60 7.58 1.88
CA PHE A 151 15.88 6.17 1.55
C PHE A 151 15.08 5.71 0.33
N VAL A 152 15.27 6.41 -0.80
CA VAL A 152 14.51 6.24 -2.04
C VAL A 152 14.61 4.81 -2.57
N ARG A 153 15.78 4.17 -2.48
CA ARG A 153 15.98 2.79 -2.94
C ARG A 153 15.13 1.77 -2.16
N VAL A 154 15.08 1.89 -0.83
CA VAL A 154 14.29 0.99 0.03
C VAL A 154 12.81 1.13 -0.31
N ARG A 155 12.33 2.37 -0.44
CA ARG A 155 10.96 2.66 -0.84
C ARG A 155 10.61 2.06 -2.21
N ILE A 156 11.48 2.20 -3.21
CA ILE A 156 11.27 1.62 -4.55
C ILE A 156 11.19 0.09 -4.47
N VAL A 157 12.12 -0.55 -3.74
CA VAL A 157 12.14 -2.00 -3.59
C VAL A 157 10.88 -2.51 -2.91
N LEU A 158 10.47 -1.91 -1.79
CA LEU A 158 9.26 -2.30 -1.07
C LEU A 158 7.99 -2.11 -1.91
N ASN A 159 7.87 -0.98 -2.63
CA ASN A 159 6.73 -0.73 -3.51
C ASN A 159 6.68 -1.71 -4.69
N THR A 160 7.83 -2.03 -5.27
CA THR A 160 7.94 -3.01 -6.36
C THR A 160 7.56 -4.39 -5.85
N LEU A 161 8.11 -4.79 -4.70
CA LEU A 161 7.82 -6.07 -4.08
C LEU A 161 6.34 -6.21 -3.73
N HIS A 162 5.70 -5.14 -3.23
CA HIS A 162 4.27 -5.10 -2.99
C HIS A 162 3.47 -5.46 -4.26
N ILE A 163 3.76 -4.79 -5.38
CA ILE A 163 3.05 -5.03 -6.65
C ILE A 163 3.33 -6.44 -7.17
N LEU A 164 4.58 -6.91 -7.08
CA LEU A 164 4.96 -8.24 -7.53
C LEU A 164 4.29 -9.34 -6.70
N VAL A 165 4.29 -9.23 -5.36
CA VAL A 165 3.63 -10.19 -4.48
C VAL A 165 2.13 -10.22 -4.73
N ARG A 166 1.47 -9.04 -4.81
CA ARG A 166 0.04 -8.95 -5.13
C ARG A 166 -0.25 -9.66 -6.45
N SER A 167 0.53 -9.35 -7.49
CA SER A 167 0.35 -9.90 -8.84
C SER A 167 0.60 -11.40 -8.90
N ALA A 168 1.66 -11.89 -8.25
CA ALA A 168 2.05 -13.30 -8.25
C ALA A 168 1.05 -14.16 -7.47
N VAL A 169 0.66 -13.75 -6.26
CA VAL A 169 -0.33 -14.47 -5.44
C VAL A 169 -1.68 -14.50 -6.15
N PHE A 170 -2.10 -13.38 -6.73
CA PHE A 170 -3.35 -13.30 -7.48
C PHE A 170 -3.35 -14.28 -8.68
N LEU A 171 -2.32 -14.23 -9.52
CA LEU A 171 -2.21 -15.11 -10.68
C LEU A 171 -2.13 -16.59 -10.27
N TRP A 172 -1.36 -16.90 -9.23
CA TRP A 172 -1.22 -18.26 -8.73
C TRP A 172 -2.58 -18.85 -8.34
N ILE A 173 -3.40 -18.12 -7.60
CA ILE A 173 -4.72 -18.61 -7.17
C ILE A 173 -5.67 -18.72 -8.37
N VAL A 174 -5.73 -17.70 -9.24
CA VAL A 174 -6.67 -17.67 -10.37
C VAL A 174 -6.37 -18.74 -11.43
N ILE A 175 -5.08 -19.09 -11.64
CA ILE A 175 -4.70 -20.17 -12.56
C ILE A 175 -5.19 -21.52 -12.04
N ASN A 176 -5.16 -21.74 -10.72
CA ASN A 176 -5.63 -22.98 -10.10
C ASN A 176 -7.16 -23.07 -10.10
N ASP A 177 -7.85 -21.99 -9.73
CA ASP A 177 -9.31 -21.91 -9.76
C ASP A 177 -9.79 -20.51 -10.15
N LYS A 178 -10.44 -20.43 -11.31
CA LYS A 178 -10.95 -19.18 -11.88
C LYS A 178 -12.20 -18.69 -11.16
N ASN A 179 -12.97 -19.58 -10.53
CA ASN A 179 -14.24 -19.24 -9.89
C ASN A 179 -14.04 -18.42 -8.61
N VAL A 180 -12.86 -18.51 -7.99
CA VAL A 180 -12.52 -17.81 -6.74
C VAL A 180 -11.72 -16.52 -6.96
N ALA A 181 -11.76 -15.96 -8.17
CA ALA A 181 -10.94 -14.79 -8.52
C ALA A 181 -11.16 -13.55 -7.64
N ILE A 182 -12.39 -13.33 -7.12
CA ILE A 182 -12.68 -12.21 -6.21
C ILE A 182 -11.97 -12.43 -4.86
N ASN A 183 -12.05 -13.65 -4.32
CA ASN A 183 -11.32 -14.02 -3.10
C ASN A 183 -9.80 -13.95 -3.31
N ALA A 184 -9.32 -14.41 -4.48
CA ALA A 184 -7.92 -14.35 -4.85
C ALA A 184 -7.39 -12.91 -4.83
N PHE A 185 -8.18 -11.96 -5.33
CA PHE A 185 -7.82 -10.54 -5.31
C PHE A 185 -7.65 -10.00 -3.89
N ALA A 186 -8.59 -10.34 -3.01
CA ALA A 186 -8.56 -9.91 -1.61
C ALA A 186 -7.41 -10.55 -0.81
N ILE A 187 -7.15 -11.84 -1.01
CA ILE A 187 -6.03 -12.55 -0.39
C ILE A 187 -4.69 -12.00 -0.89
N ALA A 188 -4.57 -11.78 -2.20
CA ALA A 188 -3.38 -11.19 -2.79
C ALA A 188 -3.07 -9.80 -2.20
N GLN A 189 -4.09 -8.99 -1.96
CA GLN A 189 -3.94 -7.70 -1.31
C GLN A 189 -3.49 -7.82 0.16
N LEU A 190 -4.06 -8.76 0.93
CA LEU A 190 -3.62 -9.01 2.30
C LEU A 190 -2.15 -9.45 2.36
N MET A 191 -1.74 -10.35 1.45
CA MET A 191 -0.35 -10.82 1.38
C MET A 191 0.62 -9.72 0.96
N SER A 192 0.21 -8.85 0.03
CA SER A 192 1.05 -7.74 -0.41
C SER A 192 1.20 -6.70 0.70
N THR A 193 0.12 -6.29 1.36
CA THR A 193 0.16 -5.32 2.47
C THR A 193 0.97 -5.84 3.66
N ALA A 194 0.87 -7.14 3.98
CA ALA A 194 1.75 -7.79 4.94
C ALA A 194 3.24 -7.64 4.56
N THR A 195 3.58 -7.79 3.27
CA THR A 195 4.95 -7.61 2.77
C THR A 195 5.46 -6.18 3.01
N ILE A 196 4.61 -5.15 2.86
CA ILE A 196 4.99 -3.76 3.16
C ILE A 196 5.26 -3.57 4.65
N ILE A 197 4.39 -4.08 5.53
CA ILE A 197 4.62 -4.00 6.98
C ILE A 197 5.94 -4.68 7.31
N PHE A 198 6.08 -5.97 7.00
CA PHE A 198 7.26 -6.74 7.40
C PHE A 198 8.54 -6.17 6.79
N GLY A 199 8.48 -5.70 5.55
CA GLY A 199 9.61 -5.04 4.89
C GLY A 199 10.04 -3.75 5.57
N ASN A 200 9.09 -2.86 5.92
CA ASN A 200 9.40 -1.61 6.61
C ASN A 200 9.94 -1.85 8.03
N TYR A 201 9.20 -2.60 8.85
CA TYR A 201 9.60 -2.86 10.23
C TYR A 201 10.89 -3.67 10.31
N GLY A 202 11.07 -4.67 9.43
CA GLY A 202 12.30 -5.44 9.33
C GLY A 202 13.51 -4.59 8.93
N PHE A 203 13.34 -3.66 7.98
CA PHE A 203 14.39 -2.72 7.59
C PHE A 203 14.82 -1.83 8.77
N PHE A 204 13.87 -1.19 9.46
CA PHE A 204 14.19 -0.32 10.60
C PHE A 204 14.79 -1.09 11.78
N TYR A 205 14.30 -2.29 12.06
CA TYR A 205 14.87 -3.15 13.10
C TYR A 205 16.35 -3.44 12.84
N PHE A 206 16.70 -3.84 11.61
CA PHE A 206 18.09 -4.11 11.24
C PHE A 206 18.95 -2.85 11.22
N TYR A 207 18.41 -1.75 10.67
CA TYR A 207 19.12 -0.48 10.56
C TYR A 207 19.48 0.10 11.94
N ILE A 208 18.51 0.16 12.87
CA ILE A 208 18.73 0.68 14.23
C ILE A 208 19.75 -0.19 14.97
N ARG A 209 19.64 -1.53 14.84
CA ARG A 209 20.59 -2.45 15.47
C ARG A 209 22.03 -2.22 15.00
N ARG A 210 22.24 -2.06 13.69
CA ARG A 210 23.57 -1.75 13.14
C ARG A 210 24.07 -0.36 13.55
N LEU A 211 23.18 0.61 13.63
CA LEU A 211 23.53 1.97 14.06
C LEU A 211 24.03 1.98 15.51
N ASN A 212 23.36 1.25 16.40
CA ASN A 212 23.78 1.15 17.81
C ASN A 212 25.15 0.47 17.96
N GLN A 213 25.40 -0.62 17.22
CA GLN A 213 26.70 -1.29 17.21
C GLN A 213 27.84 -0.38 16.75
N HIS A 214 27.60 0.47 15.74
CA HIS A 214 28.59 1.45 15.30
C HIS A 214 28.87 2.55 16.33
N LYS A 215 27.84 2.97 17.09
CA LYS A 215 28.03 3.94 18.19
C LYS A 215 28.87 3.35 19.31
N GLU A 216 28.57 2.13 19.74
CA GLU A 216 29.32 1.40 20.78
C GLU A 216 30.78 1.13 20.40
N GLN A 217 31.12 1.10 19.11
CA GLN A 217 32.51 0.96 18.63
C GLN A 217 33.24 2.30 18.47
N SER A 218 32.52 3.41 18.52
CA SER A 218 33.08 4.76 18.33
C SER A 218 33.26 5.53 19.66
N ASP A 219 32.68 5.02 20.74
CA ASP A 219 32.88 5.45 22.13
C ASP A 219 33.95 4.58 22.82
#